data_AF-A0A1H3K7Y4-F1
#
_entry.id   AF-A0A1H3K7Y4-F1
#
_cell.length_a   1.000
_cell.length_b   1.000
_cell.length_c   1.000
_cell.angle_alpha   90.00
_cell.angle_beta   90.00
_cell.angle_gamma   90.00
#
_symmetry.space_group_name_H-M   'P 1'
#
loop_
_entity.id
_entity.type
_entity.pdbx_description
1 polymer ?
#
loop_
_entity_poly.entity_id
_entity_poly.type
_entity_poly.pdbx_seq_one_letter_code
_entity_poly.pdbx_strand_id
1 'polypeptide(L)'
;MAESGTVVLLSIADKGRSVSLLPGTHLAIIPKSTLVPRMTQANEKIHELAKTSGRMPSCINFISGPSNSADIELRLVVGVHGPVQVTYIIIEEA
;
A
#
# COMPACT_ATOMS: atom_id res chain seq x y z
N MET A 1 -6.56 -3.87 -1.61
CA MET A 1 -7.90 -3.33 -1.88
C MET A 1 -8.14 -3.36 -3.37
N ALA A 2 -9.16 -4.09 -3.80
CA ALA A 2 -9.33 -4.50 -5.19
C ALA A 2 -9.82 -3.37 -6.10
N GLU A 3 -10.71 -2.49 -5.62
CA GLU A 3 -11.37 -1.46 -6.46
C GLU A 3 -10.41 -0.55 -7.23
N SER A 4 -9.25 -0.25 -6.65
CA SER A 4 -8.26 0.67 -7.22
C SER A 4 -6.85 0.09 -7.30
N GLY A 5 -6.70 -1.23 -7.12
CA GLY A 5 -5.39 -1.88 -7.12
C GLY A 5 -4.45 -1.32 -6.04
N THR A 6 -4.98 -1.08 -4.84
CA THR A 6 -4.26 -0.42 -3.74
C THR A 6 -3.68 -1.43 -2.76
N VAL A 7 -2.41 -1.26 -2.41
CA VAL A 7 -1.78 -1.93 -1.26
C VAL A 7 -1.80 -1.00 -0.06
N VAL A 8 -2.16 -1.56 1.10
CA VAL A 8 -2.20 -0.83 2.37
C VAL A 8 -1.05 -1.29 3.24
N LEU A 9 -0.17 -0.36 3.61
CA LEU A 9 0.98 -0.64 4.45
C LEU A 9 0.83 0.05 5.82
N LEU A 10 0.99 -0.74 6.87
CA LEU A 10 0.90 -0.27 8.26
C LEU A 10 2.31 -0.08 8.81
N SER A 11 2.62 1.14 9.27
CA SER A 11 3.92 1.45 9.86
C SER A 11 3.95 1.07 11.34
N ILE A 12 4.68 0.01 11.64
CA ILE A 12 4.91 -0.55 12.99
C ILE A 12 6.42 -0.71 13.22
N ALA A 13 6.83 -1.14 14.42
CA ALA A 13 8.23 -1.11 14.86
C ALA A 13 9.23 -1.79 13.89
N ASP A 14 8.80 -2.86 13.24
CA ASP A 14 9.56 -3.66 12.27
C ASP A 14 9.27 -3.30 10.80
N LYS A 15 8.35 -2.35 10.54
CA LYS A 15 7.88 -1.97 9.20
C LYS A 15 7.99 -0.47 8.99
N GLY A 16 9.16 -0.04 8.55
CA GLY A 16 9.47 1.36 8.27
C GLY A 16 8.73 1.90 7.05
N ARG A 17 8.45 3.22 7.07
CA ARG A 17 7.82 3.95 5.95
C ARG A 17 8.68 3.98 4.69
N SER A 18 10.00 3.86 4.85
CA SER A 18 10.97 3.92 3.75
C SER A 18 10.80 2.79 2.74
N VAL A 19 10.31 1.61 3.16
CA VAL A 19 10.21 0.40 2.33
C VAL A 19 9.35 0.60 1.08
N SER A 20 8.37 1.49 1.14
CA SER A 20 7.49 1.78 0.02
C SER A 20 7.78 3.12 -0.67
N LEU A 21 8.84 3.82 -0.27
CA LEU A 21 9.15 5.17 -0.74
C LEU A 21 10.54 5.28 -1.39
N LEU A 22 11.55 4.64 -0.79
CA LEU A 22 12.96 4.82 -1.19
C LEU A 22 13.49 3.79 -2.21
N PRO A 23 13.10 2.50 -2.16
CA PRO A 23 13.62 1.51 -3.10
C PRO A 23 13.24 1.82 -4.54
N GLY A 24 14.16 1.60 -5.49
CA GLY A 24 13.85 1.70 -6.92
C GLY A 24 12.83 0.65 -7.39
N THR A 25 12.78 -0.51 -6.72
CA THR A 25 11.85 -1.60 -7.00
C THR A 25 11.15 -2.03 -5.71
N HIS A 26 9.81 -2.17 -5.76
CA HIS A 26 8.99 -2.61 -4.64
C HIS A 26 8.19 -3.86 -5.01
N LEU A 27 8.41 -4.94 -4.26
CA LEU A 27 7.70 -6.21 -4.41
C LEU A 27 6.71 -6.38 -3.26
N ALA A 28 5.42 -6.34 -3.56
CA ALA A 28 4.35 -6.54 -2.60
C ALA A 28 3.79 -7.95 -2.72
N ILE A 29 4.05 -8.78 -1.71
CA ILE A 29 3.49 -10.13 -1.59
C ILE A 29 2.21 -10.04 -0.77
N ILE A 30 1.10 -10.48 -1.35
CA ILE A 30 -0.26 -10.24 -0.85
C ILE A 30 -0.96 -11.60 -0.69
N PRO A 31 -1.24 -12.05 0.54
CA PRO A 31 -2.08 -13.22 0.75
C PRO A 31 -3.50 -12.94 0.25
N LYS A 32 -4.08 -13.87 -0.49
CA LYS A 32 -5.41 -13.72 -1.12
C LYS A 32 -6.48 -13.42 -0.07
N SER A 33 -6.38 -14.00 1.13
CA SER A 33 -7.29 -13.74 2.25
C SER A 33 -7.31 -12.29 2.76
N THR A 34 -6.28 -11.50 2.45
CA THR A 34 -6.18 -10.08 2.85
C THR A 34 -6.85 -9.13 1.88
N LEU A 35 -7.29 -9.62 0.71
CA LEU A 35 -7.99 -8.80 -0.27
C LEU A 35 -9.34 -8.35 0.28
N VAL A 36 -9.60 -7.06 0.12
CA VAL A 36 -10.87 -6.41 0.45
C VAL A 36 -11.35 -5.63 -0.78
N PRO A 37 -12.67 -5.54 -1.01
CA PRO A 37 -13.19 -4.89 -2.19
C PRO A 37 -12.93 -3.38 -2.16
N ARG A 38 -13.23 -2.72 -1.03
CA ARG A 38 -13.19 -1.26 -0.92
C ARG A 38 -12.52 -0.73 0.34
N MET A 39 -12.35 0.59 0.37
CA MET A 39 -11.73 1.34 1.48
C MET A 39 -12.42 1.09 2.82
N THR A 40 -13.75 0.98 2.84
CA THR A 40 -14.50 0.75 4.09
C THR A 40 -14.09 -0.55 4.76
N GLN A 41 -13.97 -1.65 4.02
CA GLN A 41 -13.52 -2.93 4.56
C GLN A 41 -12.04 -2.91 4.93
N ALA A 42 -11.20 -2.15 4.23
CA ALA A 42 -9.82 -1.93 4.63
C ALA A 42 -9.75 -1.25 6.01
N ASN A 43 -10.55 -0.20 6.22
CA ASN A 43 -10.60 0.53 7.48
C ASN A 43 -11.19 -0.30 8.63
N GLU A 44 -12.20 -1.13 8.37
CA GLU A 44 -12.73 -2.09 9.35
C GLU A 44 -11.63 -3.03 9.85
N LYS A 45 -10.85 -3.64 8.96
CA LYS A 45 -9.72 -4.51 9.33
C LYS A 45 -8.64 -3.76 10.12
N ILE A 46 -8.33 -2.52 9.74
CA ILE A 46 -7.35 -1.68 10.46
C ILE A 46 -7.85 -1.38 11.88
N HIS A 47 -9.13 -1.08 12.03
CA HIS A 47 -9.76 -0.79 13.33
C HIS A 47 -9.76 -2.03 14.23
N GLU A 48 -10.09 -3.20 13.69
CA GLU A 48 -10.00 -4.47 14.41
C GLU A 48 -8.56 -4.75 14.86
N LEU A 49 -7.58 -4.59 13.98
CA LEU A 49 -6.17 -4.75 14.31
C LEU A 49 -5.75 -3.82 15.46
N ALA A 50 -6.19 -2.57 15.44
CA ALA A 50 -5.88 -1.60 16.49
C ALA A 50 -6.51 -1.94 17.84
N LYS A 51 -7.73 -2.50 17.84
CA LYS A 51 -8.39 -3.01 19.05
C LYS A 51 -7.61 -4.18 19.65
N THR A 52 -7.18 -5.12 18.81
CA THR A 52 -6.45 -6.32 19.26
C THR A 52 -5.03 -6.00 19.70
N SER A 53 -4.33 -5.10 19.00
CA SER A 53 -2.96 -4.70 19.35
C SER A 53 -2.88 -3.67 20.48
N GLY A 54 -4.01 -3.02 20.82
CA GLY A 54 -4.08 -1.92 21.78
C GLY A 54 -3.47 -0.60 21.26
N ARG A 55 -3.05 -0.54 19.99
CA ARG A 55 -2.41 0.66 19.42
C ARG A 55 -2.64 0.80 17.91
N MET A 56 -2.94 2.01 17.48
CA MET A 56 -2.96 2.37 16.06
C MET A 56 -1.53 2.40 15.45
N PRO A 57 -1.37 1.98 14.19
CA PRO A 57 -0.13 2.21 13.45
C PRO A 57 0.23 3.69 13.43
N SER A 58 1.53 4.00 13.45
CA SER A 58 1.99 5.40 13.44
C SER A 58 1.72 6.12 12.11
N CYS A 59 1.47 5.34 11.06
CA CYS A 59 1.16 5.79 9.71
C CYS A 59 0.54 4.62 8.95
N ILE A 60 -0.43 4.93 8.08
CA ILE A 60 -1.12 3.99 7.21
C ILE A 60 -0.99 4.55 5.80
N ASN A 61 -0.30 3.83 4.91
CA ASN A 61 -0.09 4.25 3.54
C ASN A 61 -1.02 3.47 2.62
N PHE A 62 -1.85 4.18 1.86
CA PHE A 62 -2.65 3.62 0.78
C PHE A 62 -1.94 3.92 -0.54
N ILE A 63 -1.35 2.90 -1.15
CA ILE A 63 -0.51 3.02 -2.34
C ILE A 63 -1.26 2.45 -3.53
N SER A 64 -1.67 3.31 -4.45
CA SER A 64 -2.52 2.97 -5.59
C SER A 64 -1.81 3.27 -6.90
N GLY A 65 -1.64 2.24 -7.74
CA GLY A 65 -1.09 2.39 -9.09
C GLY A 65 0.31 3.04 -9.18
N PRO A 66 0.83 3.24 -10.39
CA PRO A 66 2.02 4.07 -10.60
C PRO A 66 1.68 5.54 -10.32
N SER A 67 2.56 6.25 -9.62
CA SER A 67 2.41 7.69 -9.37
C SER A 67 2.32 8.43 -10.71
N ASN A 68 1.23 9.17 -10.92
CA ASN A 68 0.96 9.90 -12.15
C ASN A 68 0.77 11.38 -11.80
N SER A 69 1.80 12.20 -12.04
CA SER A 69 1.74 13.65 -11.87
C SER A 69 1.54 14.28 -13.24
N ALA A 70 0.32 14.76 -13.52
CA ALA A 70 -0.01 15.50 -14.74
C ALA A 70 0.38 17.00 -14.66
N ASP A 71 1.12 17.39 -13.63
CA ASP A 71 1.28 18.77 -13.18
C ASP A 71 2.73 19.28 -13.25
N ILE A 72 3.48 18.84 -14.27
CA ILE A 72 4.73 19.49 -14.67
C ILE A 72 4.57 19.86 -16.14
N GLU A 73 4.32 21.13 -16.40
CA GLU A 73 4.36 21.71 -17.76
C GLU A 73 3.41 21.01 -18.77
N LEU A 74 2.24 20.54 -18.31
CA LEU A 74 1.25 19.80 -19.13
C LEU A 74 1.77 18.48 -19.72
N ARG A 75 2.90 17.98 -19.21
CA ARG A 75 3.41 16.65 -19.52
C ARG A 75 3.08 15.69 -18.40
N LEU A 76 2.61 14.52 -18.81
CA LEU A 76 2.50 13.39 -17.92
C LEU A 76 3.91 12.97 -17.48
N VAL A 77 4.22 13.13 -16.20
CA VAL A 77 5.43 12.56 -15.62
C VAL A 77 5.03 11.44 -14.67
N VAL A 78 5.42 10.23 -15.03
CA VAL A 78 5.11 9.02 -14.28
C VAL A 78 6.32 8.63 -13.43
N GLY A 79 6.11 8.33 -12.15
CA GLY A 79 7.13 7.71 -11.29
C GLY A 79 8.17 8.67 -10.69
N VAL A 80 7.83 9.94 -10.46
CA VAL A 80 8.73 10.91 -9.79
C VAL A 80 8.79 10.69 -8.27
N HIS A 81 7.73 10.10 -7.70
CA HIS A 81 7.58 9.87 -6.27
C HIS A 81 7.36 8.38 -5.98
N GLY A 82 8.22 7.82 -5.13
CA GLY A 82 8.17 6.41 -4.74
C GLY A 82 8.94 5.47 -5.69
N PRO A 83 8.76 4.15 -5.52
CA PRO A 83 9.46 3.14 -6.32
C PRO A 83 9.17 3.27 -7.82
N VAL A 84 10.22 3.19 -8.63
CA VAL A 84 10.14 3.28 -10.10
C VAL A 84 9.43 2.05 -10.68
N GLN A 85 9.60 0.89 -10.04
CA GLN A 85 8.97 -0.35 -10.43
C GLN A 85 8.22 -0.96 -9.26
N VAL A 86 6.97 -1.35 -9.47
CA VAL A 86 6.14 -2.02 -8.47
C VAL A 86 5.60 -3.32 -9.06
N THR A 87 5.70 -4.41 -8.31
CA THR A 87 5.13 -5.71 -8.68
C THR A 87 4.31 -6.25 -7.52
N TYR A 88 3.10 -6.70 -7.84
CA TYR A 88 2.17 -7.32 -6.89
C TYR A 88 2.14 -8.83 -7.14
N ILE A 89 2.43 -9.63 -6.12
CA ILE A 89 2.33 -11.08 -6.16
C ILE A 89 1.21 -11.50 -5.21
N ILE A 90 0.13 -12.03 -5.75
CA ILE A 90 -0.95 -12.61 -4.94
C ILE A 90 -0.62 -14.08 -4.70
N ILE A 91 -0.63 -14.49 -3.44
CA ILE A 91 -0.39 -15.87 -3.03
C ILE A 91 -1.64 -16.46 -2.40
N GLU A 92 -1.89 -17.75 -2.64
CA GLU A 92 -2.91 -18.51 -1.90
C GLU A 92 -2.26 -19.10 -0.65
N GLU A 93 -3.00 -19.10 0.45
CA GLU A 93 -2.61 -19.82 1.65
C GLU A 93 -2.68 -21.35 1.38
N ALA A 94 -1.73 -22.10 1.95
CA ALA A 94 -1.65 -23.55 1.80
C ALA A 94 -2.68 -24.29 2.67
#